data_AF-A0AAD9UL70-F1
#
_entry.id   AF-A0AAD9UL70-F1
#
_cell.length_a   1.000
_cell.length_b   1.000
_cell.length_c   1.000
_cell.angle_alpha   90.00
_cell.angle_beta   90.00
_cell.angle_gamma   90.00
#
_symmetry.space_group_name_H-M   'P 1'
#
loop_
_entity.id
_entity.type
_entity.pdbx_description
1 polymer ?
#
loop_
_entity_poly.entity_id
_entity_poly.type
_entity_poly.pdbx_seq_one_letter_code
_entity_poly.pdbx_strand_id
1 'polypeptide(L)'
;METMWLISLVLVVGASAGSENARWTQFFMCVTSDLGAWSLLDKHVLCAAFKSFYHYANMEMLQCSNCDKYFHCVTNLDVVRTCGDRETTTHAMIALSKCRELSQTGTRSKDGAGDMAANEYGRNGGDCYVKYGCANRCHYNPADGSCVPANCDE
;
A
#
# COMPACT_ATOMS: atom_id res chain seq x y z
N MET A 1 -0.50 12.16 27.42
CA MET A 1 0.63 12.71 26.64
C MET A 1 1.33 11.65 25.77
N GLU A 2 0.84 10.41 25.72
CA GLU A 2 1.47 9.32 24.94
C GLU A 2 0.92 9.21 23.50
N THR A 3 -0.22 9.82 23.21
CA THR A 3 -0.88 9.77 21.89
C THR A 3 -0.25 10.69 20.83
N MET A 4 0.46 11.74 21.25
CA MET A 4 1.16 12.64 20.32
C MET A 4 2.36 11.98 19.64
N TRP A 5 2.98 10.99 20.27
CA TRP A 5 4.13 10.28 19.69
C TRP A 5 3.72 9.29 18.60
N LEU A 6 2.53 8.67 18.72
CA LEU A 6 2.00 7.78 17.68
C LEU A 6 1.59 8.55 16.42
N ILE A 7 0.98 9.73 16.58
CA ILE A 7 0.63 10.61 15.46
C ILE A 7 1.91 11.16 14.80
N SER A 8 2.92 11.53 15.59
CA SER A 8 4.23 11.96 15.07
C SER A 8 4.99 10.82 14.39
N LEU A 9 4.88 9.57 14.84
CA LEU A 9 5.55 8.45 14.16
C LEU A 9 4.90 8.15 12.80
N VAL A 10 3.56 8.21 12.70
CA VAL A 10 2.85 8.10 11.41
C VAL A 10 3.24 9.24 10.46
N LEU A 11 3.47 10.45 10.97
CA LEU A 11 3.89 11.62 10.18
C LEU A 11 5.38 11.59 9.79
N VAL A 12 6.27 11.15 10.67
CA VAL A 12 7.73 11.14 10.44
C VAL A 12 8.14 9.99 9.52
N VAL A 13 7.43 8.87 9.59
CA VAL A 13 7.71 7.70 8.75
C VAL A 13 7.18 7.92 7.31
N GLY A 14 6.07 8.65 7.14
CA GLY A 14 5.63 9.13 5.82
C GLY A 14 6.63 10.08 5.13
N ALA A 15 7.34 10.91 5.90
CA ALA A 15 8.29 11.88 5.33
C ALA A 15 9.60 11.26 4.77
N SER A 16 9.96 10.03 5.16
CA SER A 16 11.26 9.43 4.81
C SER A 16 11.20 8.25 3.84
N ALA A 17 10.03 7.66 3.60
CA ALA A 17 9.83 6.65 2.54
C ALA A 17 8.82 7.11 1.47
N GLY A 18 8.57 8.42 1.39
CA GLY A 18 7.76 9.01 0.35
C GLY A 18 8.61 9.34 -0.85
N SER A 19 8.28 8.78 -2.00
CA SER A 19 8.62 9.33 -3.31
C SER A 19 8.71 10.86 -3.24
N GLU A 20 9.75 11.45 -3.85
CA GLU A 20 10.05 12.89 -3.87
C GLU A 20 8.89 13.78 -4.41
N ASN A 21 7.74 13.18 -4.74
CA ASN A 21 6.59 13.75 -5.46
C ASN A 21 5.23 13.54 -4.75
N ALA A 22 5.17 13.00 -3.53
CA ALA A 22 3.91 12.77 -2.83
C ALA A 22 3.43 14.03 -2.05
N ARG A 23 2.19 14.47 -2.29
CA ARG A 23 1.56 15.58 -1.55
C ARG A 23 0.99 15.08 -0.22
N TRP A 24 1.86 14.87 0.77
CA TRP A 24 1.49 14.31 2.08
C TRP A 24 0.33 15.02 2.78
N THR A 25 0.28 16.36 2.71
CA THR A 25 -0.86 17.11 3.27
C THR A 25 -2.17 16.76 2.57
N GLN A 26 -2.16 16.56 1.25
CA GLN A 26 -3.33 16.14 0.48
C GLN A 26 -3.73 14.71 0.82
N PHE A 27 -2.75 13.81 0.99
CA PHE A 27 -3.00 12.44 1.45
C PHE A 27 -3.71 12.44 2.81
N PHE A 28 -3.16 13.15 3.79
CA PHE A 28 -3.73 13.20 5.15
C PHE A 28 -5.13 13.82 5.18
N MET A 29 -5.33 14.93 4.46
CA MET A 29 -6.65 15.55 4.34
C MET A 29 -7.66 14.61 3.67
N CYS A 30 -7.24 13.85 2.66
CA CYS A 30 -8.10 12.86 2.02
C CYS A 30 -8.48 11.73 2.98
N VAL A 31 -7.51 11.13 3.70
CA VAL A 31 -7.77 10.01 4.61
C VAL A 31 -8.69 10.44 5.76
N THR A 32 -8.44 11.60 6.36
CA THR A 32 -9.28 12.13 7.45
C THR A 32 -10.68 12.53 6.97
N SER A 33 -10.82 12.94 5.71
CA SER A 33 -12.11 13.22 5.08
C SER A 33 -12.90 11.94 4.78
N ASP A 34 -12.24 10.88 4.32
CA ASP A 34 -12.90 9.62 3.91
C ASP A 34 -13.26 8.73 5.11
N LEU A 35 -12.35 8.64 6.10
CA LEU A 35 -12.52 7.77 7.28
C LEU A 35 -12.98 8.51 8.54
N GLY A 36 -12.91 9.86 8.56
CA GLY A 36 -13.14 10.68 9.75
C GLY A 36 -11.93 10.74 10.68
N ALA A 37 -11.70 11.87 11.35
CA ALA A 37 -10.52 12.08 12.18
C ALA A 37 -10.33 11.05 13.32
N TRP A 38 -11.43 10.52 13.86
CA TRP A 38 -11.42 9.51 14.93
C TRP A 38 -10.98 8.13 14.47
N SER A 39 -11.08 7.82 13.17
CA SER A 39 -10.62 6.54 12.62
C SER A 39 -9.11 6.35 12.77
N LEU A 40 -8.33 7.42 12.91
CA LEU A 40 -6.89 7.35 13.14
C LEU A 40 -6.54 6.79 14.53
N LEU A 41 -7.51 6.67 15.43
CA LEU A 41 -7.35 5.99 16.73
C LEU A 41 -7.86 4.54 16.69
N ASP A 42 -8.49 4.12 15.60
CA ASP A 42 -8.93 2.75 15.43
C ASP A 42 -7.74 1.83 15.16
N LYS A 43 -7.64 0.75 15.94
CA LYS A 43 -6.51 -0.19 15.87
C LYS A 43 -6.41 -0.92 14.53
N HIS A 44 -7.53 -1.16 13.84
CA HIS A 44 -7.57 -1.84 12.55
C HIS A 44 -7.12 -0.89 11.43
N VAL A 45 -7.57 0.37 11.49
CA VAL A 45 -7.11 1.43 10.58
C VAL A 45 -5.61 1.68 10.75
N LEU A 46 -5.13 1.78 11.99
CA LEU A 46 -3.70 1.93 12.27
C LEU A 46 -2.89 0.74 11.75
N CYS A 47 -3.34 -0.49 12.01
CA CYS A 47 -2.70 -1.69 11.47
C CYS A 47 -2.61 -1.63 9.93
N ALA A 48 -3.72 -1.30 9.27
CA ALA A 48 -3.78 -1.20 7.81
C ALA A 48 -2.80 -0.14 7.27
N ALA A 49 -2.76 1.03 7.91
CA ALA A 49 -1.86 2.11 7.54
C ALA A 49 -0.39 1.71 7.71
N PHE A 50 -0.01 1.15 8.87
CA PHE A 50 1.37 0.74 9.14
C PHE A 50 1.86 -0.37 8.24
N LYS A 51 1.05 -1.41 8.01
CA LYS A 51 1.40 -2.50 7.08
C LYS A 51 1.50 -2.00 5.65
N SER A 52 0.56 -1.16 5.21
CA SER A 52 0.62 -0.55 3.88
C SER A 52 1.89 0.26 3.70
N PHE A 53 2.21 1.11 4.67
CA PHE A 53 3.43 1.89 4.66
C PHE A 53 4.67 1.00 4.55
N TYR A 54 4.76 -0.06 5.38
CA TYR A 54 5.90 -0.97 5.37
C TYR A 54 6.10 -1.64 4.00
N HIS A 55 5.03 -2.13 3.38
CA HIS A 55 5.11 -2.73 2.05
C HIS A 55 5.52 -1.72 0.98
N TYR A 56 4.97 -0.51 0.98
CA TYR A 56 5.34 0.52 0.00
C TYR A 56 6.77 1.02 0.20
N ALA A 57 7.22 1.19 1.44
CA ALA A 57 8.60 1.56 1.74
C ALA A 57 9.57 0.49 1.22
N ASN A 58 9.27 -0.79 1.46
CA ASN A 58 10.08 -1.89 0.93
C ASN A 58 10.09 -1.92 -0.60
N MET A 59 8.93 -1.73 -1.25
CA MET A 59 8.85 -1.64 -2.70
C MET A 59 9.74 -0.52 -3.25
N GLU A 60 9.69 0.67 -2.66
CA GLU A 60 10.50 1.81 -3.09
C GLU A 60 11.99 1.62 -2.84
N MET A 61 12.37 0.95 -1.75
CA MET A 61 13.78 0.65 -1.44
C MET A 61 14.36 -0.42 -2.37
N LEU A 62 13.59 -1.45 -2.73
CA LEU A 62 14.08 -2.56 -3.53
C LEU A 62 14.16 -2.23 -5.03
N GLN A 63 13.29 -1.35 -5.52
CA GLN A 63 13.24 -0.94 -6.93
C GLN A 63 13.21 -2.12 -7.94
N CYS A 64 12.59 -3.25 -7.56
CA CYS A 64 12.48 -4.40 -8.46
C CYS A 64 11.61 -4.04 -9.69
N SER A 65 12.10 -4.36 -10.88
CA SER A 65 11.40 -4.09 -12.14
C SER A 65 10.05 -4.83 -12.25
N ASN A 66 9.06 -4.15 -12.84
CA ASN A 66 7.71 -4.68 -13.14
C ASN A 66 6.89 -5.17 -11.94
N CYS A 67 7.22 -4.74 -10.72
CA CYS A 67 6.61 -5.27 -9.49
C CYS A 67 5.52 -4.41 -8.86
N ASP A 68 5.28 -3.21 -9.37
CA ASP A 68 4.39 -2.24 -8.73
C ASP A 68 2.98 -2.82 -8.44
N LYS A 69 2.33 -3.42 -9.45
CA LYS A 69 1.02 -4.09 -9.30
C LYS A 69 1.06 -5.30 -8.37
N TYR A 70 2.17 -6.03 -8.32
CA TYR A 70 2.33 -7.13 -7.38
C TYR A 70 2.33 -6.61 -5.94
N PHE A 71 3.08 -5.55 -5.67
CA PHE A 71 3.11 -4.93 -4.33
C PHE A 71 1.76 -4.34 -3.94
N HIS A 72 1.05 -3.69 -4.87
CA HIS A 72 -0.32 -3.23 -4.66
C HIS A 72 -1.26 -4.37 -4.22
N CYS A 73 -1.20 -5.49 -4.93
CA CYS A 73 -2.01 -6.66 -4.63
C CYS A 73 -1.64 -7.29 -3.28
N VAL A 74 -0.36 -7.62 -3.05
CA VAL A 74 0.06 -8.37 -1.86
C VAL A 74 -0.12 -7.55 -0.59
N THR A 75 0.06 -6.24 -0.66
CA THR A 75 -0.22 -5.32 0.45
C THR A 75 -1.69 -5.39 0.87
N ASN A 76 -2.60 -5.27 -0.11
CA ASN A 76 -4.02 -5.33 0.14
C ASN A 76 -4.46 -6.70 0.66
N LEU A 77 -3.87 -7.77 0.14
CA LEU A 77 -4.12 -9.14 0.59
C LEU A 77 -3.66 -9.36 2.04
N ASP A 78 -2.43 -8.96 2.37
CA ASP A 78 -1.85 -9.10 3.71
C ASP A 78 -2.65 -8.30 4.74
N VAL A 79 -2.98 -7.04 4.43
CA VAL A 79 -3.72 -6.18 5.36
C VAL A 79 -5.10 -6.76 5.68
N VAL A 80 -5.92 -7.13 4.69
CA VAL A 80 -7.27 -7.66 4.95
C VAL A 80 -7.26 -9.03 5.64
N ARG A 81 -6.14 -9.77 5.58
CA ARG A 81 -5.97 -11.06 6.26
C ARG A 81 -5.47 -10.91 7.70
N THR A 82 -4.71 -9.86 8.00
CA THR A 82 -3.96 -9.78 9.26
C THR A 82 -4.43 -8.67 10.20
N CYS A 83 -5.08 -7.62 9.70
CA CYS A 83 -5.47 -6.48 10.54
C CYS A 83 -6.80 -6.65 11.28
N GLY A 84 -7.40 -7.84 11.28
CA GLY A 84 -8.57 -8.16 12.12
C GLY A 84 -9.90 -7.85 11.44
N ASP A 85 -10.64 -6.86 11.95
CA ASP A 85 -12.00 -6.55 11.51
C ASP A 85 -12.03 -6.30 9.99
N ARG A 86 -12.65 -7.22 9.24
CA ARG A 86 -12.55 -7.24 7.78
C ARG A 86 -13.23 -6.03 7.15
N GLU A 87 -14.36 -5.59 7.70
CA GLU A 87 -15.13 -4.45 7.16
C GLU A 87 -14.35 -3.14 7.34
N THR A 88 -13.93 -2.83 8.57
CA THR A 88 -13.14 -1.63 8.90
C THR A 88 -11.82 -1.63 8.14
N THR A 89 -11.13 -2.76 8.10
CA THR A 89 -9.85 -2.89 7.37
C THR A 89 -10.03 -2.70 5.86
N THR A 90 -11.10 -3.25 5.28
CA THR A 90 -11.40 -3.09 3.85
C THR A 90 -11.69 -1.63 3.53
N HIS A 91 -12.51 -0.97 4.35
CA HIS A 91 -12.82 0.45 4.19
C HIS A 91 -11.54 1.32 4.31
N ALA A 92 -10.71 1.05 5.32
CA ALA A 92 -9.42 1.72 5.48
C ALA A 92 -8.52 1.54 4.25
N MET A 93 -8.41 0.33 3.70
CA MET A 93 -7.58 0.06 2.53
C MET A 93 -8.10 0.74 1.25
N ILE A 94 -9.42 0.86 1.08
CA ILE A 94 -10.00 1.62 -0.03
C ILE A 94 -9.62 3.09 0.09
N ALA A 95 -9.81 3.69 1.27
CA ALA A 95 -9.47 5.09 1.54
C ALA A 95 -7.96 5.35 1.34
N LEU A 96 -7.10 4.54 1.95
CA LEU A 96 -5.64 4.66 1.84
C LEU A 96 -5.17 4.54 0.38
N SER A 97 -5.71 3.59 -0.39
CA SER A 97 -5.37 3.41 -1.81
C SER A 97 -5.80 4.62 -2.64
N LYS A 98 -7.07 5.04 -2.50
CA LYS A 98 -7.62 6.22 -3.20
C LYS A 98 -6.84 7.49 -2.87
N CYS A 99 -6.54 7.72 -1.60
CA CYS A 99 -5.84 8.92 -1.16
C CYS A 99 -4.37 8.91 -1.59
N ARG A 100 -3.72 7.73 -1.66
CA ARG A 100 -2.39 7.59 -2.26
C ARG A 100 -2.42 8.05 -3.71
N GLU A 101 -3.31 7.50 -4.53
CA GLU A 101 -3.43 7.86 -5.95
C GLU A 101 -3.64 9.37 -6.14
N LEU A 102 -4.54 9.98 -5.37
CA LEU A 102 -4.81 11.43 -5.43
C LEU A 102 -3.62 12.30 -5.02
N SER A 103 -2.73 11.77 -4.16
CA SER A 103 -1.57 12.48 -3.64
C SER A 103 -0.32 12.32 -4.50
N GLN A 104 -0.32 11.37 -5.43
CA GLN A 104 0.79 11.17 -6.35
C GLN A 104 0.85 12.28 -7.40
N THR A 105 2.06 12.69 -7.75
CA THR A 105 2.31 13.63 -8.85
C THR A 105 3.27 13.01 -9.87
N GLY A 106 3.34 13.59 -11.07
CA GLY A 106 4.23 13.12 -12.13
C GLY A 106 3.75 11.86 -12.85
N THR A 107 4.69 11.04 -13.35
CA THR A 107 4.40 9.86 -14.17
C THR A 107 3.63 8.75 -13.45
N ARG A 108 3.70 8.71 -12.10
CA ARG A 108 2.95 7.74 -11.27
C ARG A 108 1.43 7.95 -11.30
N SER A 109 0.96 9.17 -11.59
CA SER A 109 -0.47 9.46 -11.75
C SER A 109 -1.11 8.79 -12.99
N LYS A 110 -0.32 8.24 -13.92
CA LYS A 110 -0.82 7.80 -15.24
C LYS A 110 -1.38 6.38 -15.28
N ASP A 111 -1.18 5.56 -14.24
CA ASP A 111 -1.61 4.14 -14.22
C ASP A 111 -2.51 3.78 -13.01
N GLY A 112 -3.17 4.78 -12.42
CA GLY A 112 -3.98 4.55 -11.21
C GLY A 112 -5.13 3.54 -11.39
N ALA A 113 -5.61 3.31 -12.62
CA ALA A 113 -6.61 2.27 -12.88
C ALA A 113 -6.04 0.85 -12.70
N GLY A 114 -4.81 0.60 -13.18
CA GLY A 114 -4.15 -0.69 -13.02
C GLY A 114 -3.82 -0.98 -11.55
N ASP A 115 -3.42 0.05 -10.81
CA ASP A 115 -3.05 -0.07 -9.40
C ASP A 115 -4.29 -0.31 -8.53
N MET A 116 -5.40 0.40 -8.82
CA MET A 116 -6.68 0.17 -8.16
C MET A 116 -7.23 -1.24 -8.42
N ALA A 117 -7.09 -1.76 -9.64
CA ALA A 117 -7.48 -3.14 -9.97
C ALA A 117 -6.60 -4.19 -9.23
N ALA A 118 -5.31 -3.90 -9.05
CA ALA A 118 -4.43 -4.74 -8.26
C ALA A 118 -4.79 -4.74 -6.77
N ASN A 119 -5.05 -3.54 -6.22
CA ASN A 119 -5.51 -3.37 -4.85
C ASN A 119 -6.79 -4.17 -4.58
N GLU A 120 -7.80 -4.05 -5.46
CA GLU A 120 -9.07 -4.76 -5.33
C GLU A 120 -8.91 -6.28 -5.39
N TYR A 121 -8.14 -6.78 -6.36
CA TYR A 121 -7.91 -8.21 -6.50
C TYR A 121 -7.25 -8.81 -5.24
N GLY A 122 -6.29 -8.10 -4.64
CA GLY A 122 -5.69 -8.48 -3.35
C GLY A 122 -6.69 -8.48 -2.19
N ARG A 123 -7.51 -7.42 -2.04
CA ARG A 123 -8.54 -7.35 -0.97
C ARG A 123 -9.55 -8.49 -1.04
N ASN A 124 -9.84 -8.95 -2.26
CA ASN A 124 -10.77 -10.04 -2.53
C ASN A 124 -10.12 -11.43 -2.40
N GLY A 125 -8.85 -11.52 -1.98
CA GLY A 125 -8.19 -12.80 -1.69
C GLY A 125 -7.49 -13.44 -2.89
N GLY A 126 -7.34 -12.72 -3.99
CA GLY A 126 -6.74 -13.25 -5.22
C GLY A 126 -5.26 -13.63 -5.08
N ASP A 127 -4.81 -14.53 -5.95
CA ASP A 127 -3.39 -14.92 -6.04
C ASP A 127 -2.57 -13.84 -6.75
N CYS A 128 -1.90 -13.00 -5.96
CA CYS A 128 -1.11 -11.88 -6.43
C CYS A 128 0.12 -12.30 -7.24
N TYR A 129 0.75 -13.43 -6.88
CA TYR A 129 1.96 -13.87 -7.55
C TYR A 129 1.64 -14.38 -8.96
N VAL A 130 0.57 -15.15 -9.14
CA VAL A 130 0.13 -15.58 -10.48
C VAL A 130 -0.26 -14.38 -11.33
N LYS A 131 -1.15 -13.51 -10.81
CA LYS A 131 -1.77 -12.44 -11.62
C LYS A 131 -0.85 -11.25 -11.91
N TYR A 132 -0.01 -10.85 -10.97
CA TYR A 132 0.82 -9.65 -11.10
C TYR A 132 2.31 -9.90 -10.86
N GLY A 133 2.67 -11.05 -10.27
CA GLY A 133 4.06 -11.51 -10.22
C GLY A 133 4.50 -12.03 -11.58
N CYS A 134 4.02 -13.22 -11.93
CA CYS A 134 4.39 -13.93 -13.15
C CYS A 134 3.90 -13.26 -14.42
N ALA A 135 2.62 -12.90 -14.51
CA ALA A 135 2.07 -12.31 -15.72
C ALA A 135 2.77 -10.99 -16.13
N ASN A 136 3.26 -10.22 -15.16
CA ASN A 136 4.00 -8.97 -15.41
C ASN A 136 5.52 -9.16 -15.41
N ARG A 137 6.03 -10.37 -15.19
CA ARG A 137 7.47 -10.64 -15.00
C ARG A 137 8.09 -9.75 -13.92
N CYS A 138 7.42 -9.65 -12.77
CA CYS A 138 7.94 -8.95 -11.60
C CYS A 138 9.19 -9.66 -11.07
N HIS A 139 10.27 -8.90 -10.89
CA HIS A 139 11.55 -9.45 -10.41
C HIS A 139 11.62 -9.68 -8.90
N TYR A 140 10.58 -9.39 -8.14
CA TYR A 140 10.60 -9.57 -6.69
C TYR A 140 10.37 -11.04 -6.33
N ASN A 141 11.32 -11.63 -5.60
CA ASN A 141 11.17 -12.95 -5.01
C ASN A 141 10.58 -12.82 -3.59
N PRO A 142 9.33 -13.27 -3.35
CA PRO A 142 8.73 -13.20 -2.03
C PRO A 142 9.36 -14.12 -0.99
N ALA A 143 10.17 -15.11 -1.38
CA ALA A 143 10.78 -16.05 -0.45
C ALA A 143 11.93 -15.44 0.36
N ASP A 144 12.71 -14.55 -0.26
CA ASP A 144 13.91 -13.95 0.35
C ASP A 144 13.98 -12.42 0.20
N GLY A 145 13.05 -11.80 -0.54
CA GLY A 145 12.99 -10.36 -0.77
C GLY A 145 13.97 -9.86 -1.83
N SER A 146 14.65 -10.74 -2.58
CA SER A 146 15.61 -10.35 -3.62
C SER A 146 14.93 -9.86 -4.91
N CYS A 147 15.65 -9.06 -5.70
CA CYS A 147 15.25 -8.70 -7.06
C CYS A 147 16.02 -9.56 -8.07
N VAL A 148 15.40 -10.64 -8.56
CA VAL A 148 15.95 -11.54 -9.58
C VAL A 148 14.95 -11.69 -10.73
N PRO A 149 15.37 -11.99 -11.97
CA PRO A 149 14.44 -12.24 -13.05
C PRO A 149 13.34 -13.24 -12.63
N ALA A 150 12.09 -12.93 -12.97
CA ALA A 150 10.96 -13.76 -12.61
C ALA A 150 11.16 -15.18 -13.17
N ASN A 151 11.21 -16.18 -12.28
CA ASN A 151 11.22 -17.58 -12.68
C ASN A 151 9.79 -18.10 -12.63
N CYS A 152 9.07 -17.87 -13.72
CA CYS A 152 7.70 -18.34 -13.89
C CYS A 152 7.70 -19.34 -15.03
N ASP A 153 7.45 -20.60 -14.71
CA ASP A 153 7.19 -21.62 -15.72
C ASP A 153 5.89 -21.22 -16.45
N GLU A 154 5.96 -21.07 -17.77
CA GLU A 154 4.81 -20.76 -18.64
C GLU A 154 3.80 -21.91 -18.71
#